data_AF-A0A7Y5KYG0-F1
#
_entry.id   AF-A0A7Y5KYG0-F1
#
_cell.length_a   1.000
_cell.length_b   1.000
_cell.length_c   1.000
_cell.angle_alpha   90.00
_cell.angle_beta   90.00
_cell.angle_gamma   90.00
#
_symmetry.space_group_name_H-M   'P 1'
#
loop_
_entity.id
_entity.type
_entity.pdbx_description
1 polymer ?
#
loop_
_entity_poly.entity_id
_entity_poly.type
_entity_poly.pdbx_seq_one_letter_code
_entity_poly.pdbx_strand_id
1 'polypeptide(L)'
;MVKTLVFFDARGGALASLAASILRSRGVETRAESSGPIVERPEIATVLAEIGVTSVVAPIQRSGARPEHELHIELGGSRPAPVDVSLYEGPDTTNFGSTELERLAKARISRDRIERWVDRGAQPA
;
A
#
# COMPACT_ATOMS: atom_id res chain seq x y z
N MET A 1 -9.00 23.41 -4.19
CA MET A 1 -7.65 22.86 -4.47
C MET A 1 -7.78 21.35 -4.44
N VAL A 2 -7.45 20.65 -5.51
CA VAL A 2 -7.43 19.18 -5.50
C VAL A 2 -6.18 18.76 -4.73
N LYS A 3 -6.36 18.10 -3.58
CA LYS A 3 -5.24 17.56 -2.82
C LYS A 3 -4.90 16.18 -3.37
N THR A 4 -3.71 16.02 -3.93
CA THR A 4 -3.18 14.70 -4.29
C THR A 4 -2.92 13.92 -3.00
N LEU A 5 -3.37 12.66 -2.94
CA LEU A 5 -3.05 11.76 -1.82
C LEU A 5 -1.72 11.05 -2.09
N VAL A 6 -0.79 11.12 -1.15
CA VAL A 6 0.50 10.44 -1.25
C VAL A 6 0.57 9.39 -0.16
N PHE A 7 0.58 8.12 -0.55
CA PHE A 7 0.80 7.02 0.37
C PHE A 7 2.29 6.77 0.53
N PHE A 8 2.74 6.61 1.77
CA PHE A 8 4.13 6.45 2.11
C PHE A 8 4.34 5.17 2.92
N ASP A 9 5.32 4.37 2.51
CA ASP A 9 5.73 3.14 3.18
C ASP A 9 7.26 3.04 3.21
N ALA A 10 7.85 3.02 4.41
CA ALA A 10 9.29 2.97 4.59
C ALA A 10 9.92 1.60 4.27
N ARG A 11 9.12 0.55 4.09
CA ARG A 11 9.54 -0.85 3.90
C ARG A 11 9.44 -1.31 2.45
N GLY A 12 9.77 -0.40 1.54
CA GLY A 12 9.90 -0.69 0.11
C GLY A 12 8.70 -0.36 -0.75
N GLY A 13 7.66 0.26 -0.19
CA GLY A 13 6.60 0.94 -0.94
C GLY A 13 5.45 0.05 -1.39
N ALA A 14 5.48 -1.23 -1.07
CA ALA A 14 4.45 -2.19 -1.49
C ALA A 14 3.07 -1.88 -0.90
N LEU A 15 3.01 -1.47 0.38
CA LEU A 15 1.74 -1.05 1.01
C LEU A 15 1.25 0.28 0.42
N ALA A 16 2.17 1.21 0.17
CA ALA A 16 1.85 2.49 -0.46
C ALA A 16 1.28 2.28 -1.87
N SER A 17 1.89 1.38 -2.64
CA SER A 17 1.43 1.01 -3.98
C SER A 17 0.05 0.37 -3.94
N LEU A 18 -0.19 -0.57 -3.02
CA LEU A 18 -1.50 -1.19 -2.81
C LEU A 18 -2.59 -0.14 -2.55
N ALA A 19 -2.38 0.75 -1.57
CA ALA A 19 -3.35 1.77 -1.21
C ALA A 19 -3.60 2.79 -2.33
N ALA A 20 -2.53 3.27 -2.96
CA ALA A 20 -2.63 4.20 -4.08
C ALA A 20 -3.43 3.58 -5.25
N SER A 21 -3.20 2.31 -5.55
CA SER A 21 -3.88 1.59 -6.64
C SER A 21 -5.38 1.40 -6.36
N ILE A 22 -5.76 1.06 -5.12
CA ILE A 22 -7.16 0.93 -4.69
C ILE A 22 -7.92 2.25 -4.84
N LEU A 23 -7.32 3.37 -4.46
CA LEU A 23 -7.98 4.68 -4.59
C LEU A 23 -7.97 5.20 -6.03
N ARG A 24 -6.92 4.90 -6.79
CA ARG A 24 -6.84 5.24 -8.21
C ARG A 24 -7.91 4.52 -9.03
N SER A 25 -8.23 3.27 -8.72
CA SER A 25 -9.32 2.55 -9.38
C SER A 25 -10.71 3.17 -9.10
N ARG A 26 -10.82 4.00 -8.06
CA ARG A 26 -12.01 4.78 -7.71
C ARG A 26 -11.97 6.21 -8.25
N GLY A 27 -11.01 6.54 -9.12
CA GLY A 27 -10.88 7.87 -9.74
C GLY A 27 -10.17 8.93 -8.89
N VAL A 28 -9.55 8.55 -7.77
CA VAL A 28 -8.80 9.49 -6.91
C VAL A 28 -7.36 9.60 -7.38
N GLU A 29 -6.84 10.83 -7.46
CA GLU A 29 -5.45 11.07 -7.80
C GLU A 29 -4.53 10.72 -6.62
N THR A 30 -3.68 9.72 -6.82
CA THR A 30 -2.81 9.15 -5.78
C THR A 30 -1.38 8.95 -6.25
N ARG A 31 -0.43 8.94 -5.31
CA ARG A 31 0.95 8.49 -5.51
C ARG A 31 1.37 7.51 -4.42
N ALA A 32 2.38 6.71 -4.72
CA ALA A 32 3.01 5.77 -3.79
C ALA A 32 4.50 6.12 -3.65
N GLU A 33 4.95 6.29 -2.42
CA GLU A 33 6.33 6.65 -2.10
C GLU A 33 6.96 5.69 -1.09
N SER A 34 8.28 5.55 -1.19
CA SER A 34 9.09 4.85 -0.20
C SER A 34 10.37 5.61 0.12
N SER A 35 10.72 5.65 1.41
CA SER A 35 12.07 6.03 1.85
C SER A 35 13.06 4.86 1.82
N GLY A 36 12.57 3.62 1.83
CA GLY A 36 13.39 2.40 1.77
C GLY A 36 13.76 2.00 0.34
N PRO A 37 14.64 0.99 0.17
CA PRO A 37 14.86 0.34 -1.12
C PRO A 37 13.52 -0.19 -1.66
N ILE A 38 13.20 0.07 -2.92
CA ILE A 38 11.97 -0.42 -3.54
C ILE A 38 12.06 -1.94 -3.60
N VAL A 39 11.04 -2.62 -3.07
CA VAL A 39 10.95 -4.08 -3.06
C VAL A 39 9.69 -4.49 -3.82
N GLU A 40 9.87 -5.25 -4.89
CA GLU A 40 8.75 -5.85 -5.59
C GLU A 40 8.12 -6.96 -4.74
N ARG A 41 6.79 -6.92 -4.63
CA ARG A 41 5.99 -7.88 -3.85
C ARG A 41 4.90 -8.45 -4.76
N PRO A 42 5.09 -9.63 -5.39
CA PRO A 42 4.15 -10.17 -6.38
C PRO A 42 2.75 -10.46 -5.80
N GLU A 43 2.65 -10.69 -4.49
CA GLU A 43 1.39 -10.83 -3.79
C GLU A 43 0.51 -9.58 -3.89
N ILE A 44 1.09 -8.38 -4.04
CA ILE A 44 0.35 -7.11 -4.20
C ILE A 44 -0.42 -7.09 -5.52
N ALA A 45 0.24 -7.49 -6.62
CA ALA A 45 -0.42 -7.59 -7.92
C ALA A 45 -1.55 -8.63 -7.88
N THR A 46 -1.33 -9.75 -7.18
CA THR A 46 -2.33 -10.80 -7.02
C THR A 46 -3.58 -10.29 -6.28
N VAL A 47 -3.41 -9.63 -5.13
CA VAL A 47 -4.56 -9.15 -4.35
C VAL A 47 -5.28 -7.95 -4.98
N LEU A 48 -4.60 -7.17 -5.83
CA LEU A 48 -5.20 -6.14 -6.66
C LEU A 48 -6.03 -6.75 -7.80
N ALA A 49 -5.52 -7.80 -8.45
CA ALA A 49 -6.27 -8.50 -9.49
C ALA A 49 -7.57 -9.14 -8.95
N GLU A 50 -7.56 -9.64 -7.71
CA GLU A 50 -8.75 -10.18 -7.04
C GLU A 50 -9.91 -9.18 -6.92
N ILE A 51 -9.62 -7.88 -6.90
CA ILE A 51 -10.63 -6.80 -6.85
C ILE A 51 -10.81 -6.10 -8.20
N GLY A 52 -10.33 -6.70 -9.29
CA GLY A 52 -10.45 -6.17 -10.65
C GLY A 52 -9.49 -5.02 -10.98
N VAL A 53 -8.50 -4.74 -10.13
CA VAL A 53 -7.47 -3.72 -10.38
C VAL A 53 -6.28 -4.38 -11.07
N THR A 54 -6.33 -4.50 -12.40
CA THR A 54 -5.37 -5.30 -13.17
C THR A 54 -4.33 -4.50 -13.94
N SER A 55 -4.54 -3.18 -14.15
CA SER A 55 -3.72 -2.40 -15.09
C SER A 55 -2.77 -1.39 -14.46
N VAL A 56 -2.88 -1.10 -13.16
CA VAL A 56 -2.06 -0.06 -12.52
C VAL A 56 -1.69 -0.44 -11.10
N VAL A 57 -0.58 -1.16 -10.93
CA VAL A 57 0.20 -1.09 -9.69
C VAL A 57 0.85 0.28 -9.69
N ALA A 58 0.46 1.15 -8.76
CA ALA A 58 1.01 2.50 -8.68
C ALA A 58 2.54 2.42 -8.55
N PRO A 59 3.32 3.03 -9.48
CA PRO A 59 4.77 2.95 -9.42
C PRO A 59 5.25 3.60 -8.14
N ILE A 60 6.16 2.91 -7.45
CA ILE A 60 6.74 3.38 -6.19
C ILE A 60 7.81 4.40 -6.53
N GLN A 61 7.66 5.62 -6.03
CA GLN A 61 8.64 6.68 -6.17
C GLN A 61 9.49 6.77 -4.90
N ARG A 62 10.72 7.26 -5.01
CA ARG A 62 11.51 7.62 -3.82
C ARG A 62 10.88 8.85 -3.17
N SER A 63 10.77 8.83 -1.84
CA SER A 63 10.21 9.95 -1.10
C SER A 63 10.97 11.24 -1.37
N GLY A 64 10.22 12.30 -1.70
CA GLY A 64 10.77 13.60 -2.09
C GLY A 64 10.37 14.74 -1.16
N ALA A 65 10.49 15.98 -1.67
CA ALA A 65 9.91 17.15 -1.01
C ALA A 65 8.40 16.96 -0.82
N ARG A 66 7.82 17.56 0.23
CA ARG A 66 6.38 17.48 0.54
C ARG A 66 5.70 18.82 0.26
N PRO A 67 5.16 19.04 -0.95
CA PRO A 67 4.39 20.23 -1.26
C PRO A 67 3.18 20.39 -0.34
N GLU A 68 2.82 21.63 0.00
CA GLU A 68 1.70 21.94 0.91
C GLU A 68 0.31 21.53 0.37
N HIS A 69 0.21 21.26 -0.93
CA HIS A 69 -1.04 20.82 -1.58
C HIS A 69 -1.22 19.30 -1.57
N GLU A 70 -0.30 18.54 -0.98
CA GLU A 70 -0.36 17.08 -0.90
C GLU A 70 -0.73 16.61 0.51
N LEU A 71 -1.58 15.58 0.60
CA LEU A 71 -1.86 14.90 1.86
C LEU A 71 -1.07 13.61 1.92
N HIS A 72 -0.09 13.55 2.83
CA HIS A 72 0.80 12.40 3.02
C HIS A 72 0.21 11.44 4.08
N ILE A 73 0.05 10.17 3.71
CA ILE A 73 -0.53 9.11 4.53
C ILE A 73 0.51 8.02 4.72
N GLU A 74 0.98 7.84 5.95
CA GLU A 74 1.96 6.80 6.30
C GLU A 74 1.29 5.44 6.54
N LEU A 75 1.87 4.37 6.02
CA LEU A 75 1.43 2.98 6.17
C LEU A 75 2.55 2.11 6.75
N GLY A 76 2.19 1.16 7.62
CA GLY A 76 3.13 0.12 8.10
C GLY A 76 4.29 0.63 8.97
N GLY A 77 4.13 1.79 9.63
CA GLY A 77 5.13 2.42 10.47
C GLY A 77 5.00 2.12 11.97
N SER A 78 6.01 2.55 12.75
CA SER A 78 6.06 2.45 14.22
C SER A 78 5.40 3.62 14.96
N ARG A 79 4.89 4.61 14.22
CA ARG A 79 4.07 5.72 14.72
C ARG A 79 2.59 5.34 14.60
N PRO A 80 1.66 6.05 15.28
CA PRO A 80 0.23 5.86 15.01
C PRO A 80 -0.07 6.21 13.55
N ALA A 81 -0.04 5.19 12.69
CA ALA A 81 -0.47 5.27 11.31
C ALA A 81 -2.00 5.26 11.27
N PRO A 82 -2.63 6.00 10.34
CA PRO A 82 -4.09 5.99 10.19
C PRO A 82 -4.64 4.60 9.84
N VAL A 83 -3.80 3.70 9.33
CA VAL A 83 -4.13 2.30 9.05
C VAL A 83 -3.02 1.39 9.57
N ASP A 84 -3.35 0.50 10.50
CA ASP A 84 -2.46 -0.58 10.95
C ASP A 84 -2.45 -1.70 9.90
N VAL A 85 -1.38 -1.80 9.13
CA VAL A 85 -1.18 -2.81 8.08
C VAL A 85 0.25 -3.29 8.07
N SER A 86 0.46 -4.54 7.68
CA SER A 86 1.79 -5.13 7.53
C SER A 86 1.80 -6.21 6.46
N LEU A 87 2.94 -6.34 5.80
CA LEU A 87 3.20 -7.46 4.90
C LEU A 87 3.97 -8.56 5.63
N TYR A 88 4.16 -9.68 4.95
CA TYR A 88 4.99 -10.76 5.45
C TYR A 88 6.47 -10.38 5.39
N GLU A 89 7.19 -10.63 6.49
CA GLU A 89 8.62 -10.28 6.64
C GLU A 89 9.51 -11.50 6.90
N GLY A 90 8.94 -12.70 6.83
CA GLY A 90 9.70 -13.94 6.95
C GLY A 90 10.48 -14.25 5.67
N PRO A 91 11.28 -15.34 5.68
CA PRO A 91 12.08 -15.76 4.53
C PRO A 91 11.18 -16.08 3.33
N ASP A 92 11.66 -15.86 2.10
CA ASP A 92 10.86 -16.08 0.87
C ASP A 92 10.55 -17.55 0.58
N THR A 93 11.25 -18.48 1.22
CA THR A 93 11.06 -19.92 1.04
C THR A 93 11.17 -20.66 2.37
N THR A 94 10.10 -21.35 2.74
CA THR A 94 10.14 -22.47 3.69
C THR A 94 9.94 -23.77 2.91
N ASN A 95 10.50 -24.88 3.40
CA ASN A 95 10.54 -26.20 2.71
C ASN A 95 9.17 -26.80 2.32
N PHE A 96 8.05 -26.14 2.61
CA PHE A 96 6.70 -26.66 2.44
C PHE A 96 5.72 -25.71 1.71
N GLY A 97 6.20 -24.64 1.05
CA GLY A 97 5.33 -23.71 0.31
C GLY A 97 4.36 -22.89 1.17
N SER A 98 4.43 -23.00 2.50
CA SER A 98 3.58 -22.27 3.45
C SER A 98 3.77 -20.75 3.37
N THR A 99 4.94 -20.33 2.90
CA THR A 99 5.36 -18.93 2.78
C THR A 99 4.56 -18.15 1.74
N GLU A 100 4.15 -18.78 0.65
CA GLU A 100 3.31 -18.12 -0.36
C GLU A 100 1.90 -17.84 0.16
N LEU A 101 1.30 -18.84 0.81
CA LEU A 101 -0.03 -18.70 1.43
C LEU A 101 -0.01 -17.65 2.55
N GLU A 102 1.04 -17.62 3.37
CA GLU A 102 1.22 -16.61 4.42
C GLU A 102 1.40 -15.19 3.83
N ARG A 103 2.19 -15.04 2.77
CA ARG A 103 2.35 -13.77 2.03
C ARG A 103 1.01 -13.27 1.50
N LEU A 104 0.27 -14.11 0.79
CA LEU A 104 -1.04 -13.77 0.23
C LEU A 104 -2.06 -13.47 1.32
N ALA A 105 -2.10 -14.25 2.40
CA ALA A 105 -3.01 -14.03 3.51
C ALA A 105 -2.78 -12.65 4.15
N LYS A 106 -1.53 -12.28 4.44
CA LYS A 106 -1.20 -10.96 4.98
C LYS A 106 -1.50 -9.83 4.01
N ALA A 107 -1.22 -10.01 2.71
CA ALA A 107 -1.55 -9.03 1.69
C ALA A 107 -3.07 -8.78 1.60
N ARG A 108 -3.90 -9.84 1.66
CA ARG A 108 -5.36 -9.74 1.66
C ARG A 108 -5.90 -9.04 2.91
N ILE A 109 -5.34 -9.36 4.08
CA ILE A 109 -5.69 -8.66 5.34
C ILE A 109 -5.36 -7.17 5.24
N SER A 110 -4.17 -6.84 4.72
CA SER A 110 -3.78 -5.45 4.52
C SER A 110 -4.69 -4.72 3.53
N ARG A 111 -5.05 -5.37 2.42
CA ARG A 111 -6.02 -4.85 1.45
C ARG A 111 -7.36 -4.55 2.13
N ASP A 112 -7.96 -5.52 2.82
CA ASP A 112 -9.25 -5.36 3.50
C ASP A 112 -9.22 -4.20 4.52
N ARG A 113 -8.13 -4.08 5.30
CA ARG A 113 -7.97 -2.96 6.25
C ARG A 113 -7.88 -1.61 5.55
N ILE A 114 -7.15 -1.52 4.43
CA ILE A 114 -7.06 -0.31 3.61
C ILE A 114 -8.42 0.04 3.01
N GLU A 115 -9.11 -0.94 2.40
CA GLU A 115 -10.45 -0.75 1.80
C GLU A 115 -11.43 -0.21 2.84
N ARG A 116 -11.51 -0.82 4.03
CA ARG A 116 -12.38 -0.33 5.12
C ARG A 116 -11.99 1.06 5.61
N TRP A 117 -10.70 1.40 5.64
CA TRP A 117 -10.27 2.75 5.99
C TRP A 117 -10.71 3.78 4.95
N VAL A 118 -10.57 3.45 3.66
CA VAL A 118 -11.07 4.29 2.57
C VAL A 118 -12.58 4.46 2.65
N ASP A 119 -13.33 3.37 2.87
CA ASP A 119 -14.80 3.38 2.91
C ASP A 119 -15.36 4.18 4.10
N ARG A 120 -14.62 4.25 5.21
CA ARG A 120 -14.94 5.13 6.36
C ARG A 120 -14.69 6.61 6.10
N GLY A 121 -14.29 6.98 4.87
CA GLY A 121 -14.24 8.36 4.41
C GLY A 121 -12.87 9.02 4.49
N ALA A 122 -11.76 8.24 4.59
CA ALA A 122 -10.37 8.71 4.53
C ALA A 122 -10.15 10.11 5.13
N GLN A 123 -10.81 10.42 6.25
CA GLN A 123 -10.71 11.71 6.89
C GLN A 123 -9.41 11.69 7.69
N PRO A 124 -8.40 12.48 7.33
CA PRO A 124 -7.32 12.76 8.28
C PRO A 124 -7.98 13.38 9.52
N ALA A 125 -7.69 12.81 10.69
CA ALA A 125 -8.05 13.38 11.98
C ALA A 125 -7.43 14.78 12.13
#